data_AF-A0AA38SGM3-F1
#
_entry.id   AF-A0AA38SGM3-F1
#
_cell.length_a   1.000
_cell.length_b   1.000
_cell.length_c   1.000
_cell.angle_alpha   90.00
_cell.angle_beta   90.00
_cell.angle_gamma   90.00
#
_symmetry.space_group_name_H-M   'P 1'
#
loop_
_entity.id
_entity.type
_entity.pdbx_description
1 polymer ?
#
loop_
_entity_poly.entity_id
_entity_poly.type
_entity_poly.pdbx_seq_one_letter_code
_entity_poly.pdbx_strand_id
1 'polypeptide(L)'
;MTFVKAFRYPTEEPQIHFKTHQESARKDIERTFPTLEDIWHVVKYPARVWTQRKLTEIMYTCIILHNMIREDEGFSHYPFDPTEVLPGEIETTISEEDRARNVNLVKNRERHANLRHDLSIHREREREREKDSNEKC
;
A
#
# COMPACT_ATOMS: atom_id res chain seq x y z
N MET A 1 4.04 -2.35 8.47
CA MET A 1 3.29 -1.45 7.56
C MET A 1 3.42 -0.03 8.11
N THR A 2 3.97 0.92 7.35
CA THR A 2 4.11 2.32 7.78
C THR A 2 3.27 3.19 6.86
N PHE A 3 2.18 3.76 7.38
CA PHE A 3 1.34 4.69 6.63
C PHE A 3 1.86 6.12 6.74
N VAL A 4 1.62 6.94 5.69
CA VAL A 4 1.81 8.39 5.78
C VAL A 4 0.88 8.90 6.90
N LYS A 5 1.38 9.79 7.76
CA LYS A 5 0.58 10.29 8.89
C LYS A 5 -0.25 11.47 8.42
N ALA A 6 -1.51 11.51 8.83
CA ALA A 6 -2.37 12.66 8.61
C ALA A 6 -1.84 13.91 9.34
N PHE A 7 -2.28 15.09 8.91
CA PHE A 7 -1.97 16.34 9.59
C PHE A 7 -2.57 16.33 11.00
N ARG A 8 -1.73 16.53 12.02
CA ARG A 8 -2.18 16.53 13.43
C ARG A 8 -3.12 17.71 13.68
N TYR A 9 -2.73 18.89 13.20
CA TYR A 9 -3.48 20.13 13.24
C TYR A 9 -3.60 20.66 11.80
N PRO A 10 -4.62 20.25 11.04
CA PRO A 10 -4.85 20.81 9.71
C PRO A 10 -5.42 22.21 9.85
N THR A 11 -4.76 23.19 9.24
CA THR A 11 -5.20 24.60 9.28
C THR A 11 -5.79 25.03 7.93
N GLU A 12 -5.36 24.38 6.85
CA GLU A 12 -5.78 24.69 5.48
C GLU A 12 -6.79 23.67 4.96
N GLU A 13 -7.73 24.10 4.12
CA GLU A 13 -8.77 23.25 3.49
C GLU A 13 -8.21 21.95 2.86
N PRO A 14 -7.13 21.97 2.05
CA PRO A 14 -6.55 20.76 1.47
C PRO A 14 -6.02 19.78 2.54
N GLN A 15 -5.53 20.30 3.67
CA GLN A 15 -5.03 19.47 4.78
C GLN A 15 -6.18 18.82 5.55
N ILE A 16 -7.30 19.55 5.72
CA ILE A 16 -8.53 19.04 6.36
C ILE A 16 -9.13 17.92 5.51
N HIS A 17 -9.23 18.16 4.19
CA HIS A 17 -9.75 17.18 3.25
C HIS A 17 -8.87 15.92 3.19
N PHE A 18 -7.55 16.09 3.05
CA PHE A 18 -6.59 14.99 3.07
C PHE A 18 -6.68 14.18 4.37
N LYS A 19 -6.75 14.86 5.53
CA LYS A 19 -6.91 14.19 6.84
C LYS A 19 -8.21 13.39 6.89
N THR A 20 -9.33 13.98 6.49
CA THR A 20 -10.64 13.32 6.53
C THR A 20 -10.64 12.04 5.72
N HIS A 21 -10.10 12.10 4.50
CA HIS A 21 -10.04 10.92 3.65
C HIS A 21 -9.08 9.86 4.18
N GLN A 22 -7.90 10.28 4.64
CA GLN A 22 -6.91 9.36 5.20
C GLN A 22 -7.43 8.66 6.46
N GLU A 23 -8.15 9.38 7.33
CA GLU A 23 -8.81 8.80 8.50
C GLU A 23 -9.97 7.87 8.14
N SER A 24 -10.72 8.16 7.07
CA SER A 24 -11.75 7.24 6.56
C SER A 24 -11.14 5.92 6.09
N ALA A 25 -10.12 5.99 5.24
CA ALA A 25 -9.41 4.80 4.77
C ALA A 25 -8.78 4.02 5.94
N ARG A 26 -8.22 4.72 6.94
CA ARG A 26 -7.72 4.09 8.16
C ARG A 26 -8.82 3.37 8.93
N LYS A 27 -10.00 3.98 9.08
CA LYS A 27 -11.15 3.36 9.76
C LYS A 27 -11.64 2.12 9.03
N ASP A 28 -11.70 2.14 7.70
CA ASP A 28 -12.10 0.97 6.91
C ASP A 28 -11.08 -0.16 7.07
N ILE A 29 -9.78 0.17 7.01
CA ILE A 29 -8.71 -0.79 7.31
C ILE A 29 -8.89 -1.33 8.73
N GLU A 30 -9.04 -0.49 9.76
CA GLU A 30 -9.19 -0.93 11.16
C GLU A 30 -10.47 -1.71 11.44
N ARG A 31 -11.56 -1.42 10.71
CA ARG A 31 -12.82 -2.16 10.81
C ARG A 31 -12.71 -3.53 10.15
N THR A 32 -11.95 -3.64 9.07
CA THR A 32 -11.79 -4.87 8.31
C THR A 32 -10.58 -5.69 8.80
N PHE A 33 -9.64 -5.06 9.50
CA PHE A 33 -8.40 -5.69 9.96
C PHE A 33 -8.63 -6.86 10.92
N PRO A 34 -9.51 -6.78 11.93
CA PRO A 34 -9.79 -7.91 12.80
C PRO A 34 -10.34 -9.10 12.01
N THR A 35 -11.26 -8.84 11.08
CA THR A 35 -11.80 -9.85 10.17
C THR A 35 -10.72 -10.43 9.27
N LEU A 36 -9.80 -9.59 8.79
CA LEU A 36 -8.63 -10.02 8.04
C LEU A 36 -7.64 -10.79 8.93
N GLU A 37 -7.43 -10.44 10.19
CA GLU A 37 -6.59 -11.21 11.12
C GLU A 37 -7.20 -12.58 11.43
N ASP A 38 -8.53 -12.65 11.53
CA ASP A 38 -9.26 -13.89 11.80
C ASP A 38 -9.22 -14.84 10.58
N ILE A 39 -9.40 -14.30 9.37
CA ILE A 39 -9.32 -15.06 8.11
C ILE A 39 -7.85 -15.37 7.76
N TRP A 40 -6.94 -14.46 8.06
CA TRP A 40 -5.51 -14.55 7.77
C TRP A 40 -4.69 -14.71 9.06
N HIS A 41 -5.10 -15.61 9.95
CA HIS A 41 -4.25 -16.05 11.06
C HIS A 41 -2.84 -16.49 10.58
N VAL A 42 -2.76 -16.88 9.30
CA VAL A 42 -1.55 -17.12 8.51
C VAL A 42 -0.62 -15.89 8.40
N VAL A 43 -1.14 -14.66 8.35
CA VAL A 43 -0.39 -13.40 8.27
C VAL A 43 0.10 -12.94 9.65
N LYS A 44 -0.60 -13.29 10.72
CA LYS A 44 -0.19 -12.98 12.11
C LYS A 44 0.90 -13.93 12.63
N TYR A 45 0.93 -15.19 12.16
CA TYR A 45 1.94 -16.19 12.53
C TYR A 45 2.59 -16.96 11.35
N PRO A 46 3.05 -16.32 10.26
CA PRO A 46 3.70 -17.02 9.18
C PRO A 46 5.07 -17.57 9.66
N ALA A 47 5.87 -16.74 10.31
CA ALA A 47 7.28 -17.04 10.55
C ALA A 47 7.60 -17.93 11.77
N ARG A 48 6.67 -18.14 12.70
CA ARG A 48 6.97 -18.89 13.95
C ARG A 48 6.74 -20.40 13.86
N VAL A 49 5.92 -20.87 12.91
CA VAL A 49 5.50 -22.28 12.83
C VAL A 49 5.73 -22.88 11.43
N TRP A 50 5.94 -22.05 10.40
CA TRP A 50 5.97 -22.50 9.01
C TRP A 50 7.39 -22.35 8.45
N THR A 51 7.87 -23.41 7.79
CA THR A 51 9.14 -23.36 7.07
C THR A 51 9.07 -22.35 5.94
N GLN A 52 10.20 -21.72 5.60
CA GLN A 52 10.33 -20.73 4.53
C GLN A 52 9.62 -21.17 3.25
N ARG A 53 9.77 -22.45 2.87
CA ARG A 53 9.09 -23.06 1.71
C ARG A 53 7.55 -22.91 1.75
N LYS A 54 6.92 -23.20 2.89
CA LYS A 54 5.46 -23.10 3.03
C LYS A 54 4.97 -21.66 2.98
N LEU A 55 5.77 -20.71 3.49
CA LEU A 55 5.45 -19.29 3.41
C LEU A 55 5.55 -18.78 1.99
N THR A 56 6.57 -19.20 1.26
CA THR A 56 6.74 -18.90 -0.16
C THR A 56 5.57 -19.45 -0.97
N GLU A 57 5.14 -20.70 -0.73
CA GLU A 57 3.98 -21.31 -1.39
C GLU A 57 2.67 -20.53 -1.13
N ILE A 58 2.42 -20.11 0.11
CA ILE A 58 1.24 -19.28 0.42
C ILE A 58 1.33 -17.93 -0.29
N MET A 59 2.46 -17.24 -0.21
CA MET A 59 2.64 -15.93 -0.83
C MET A 59 2.42 -15.99 -2.35
N TYR A 60 2.97 -17.00 -3.03
CA TYR A 60 2.71 -17.22 -4.44
C TYR A 60 1.23 -17.47 -4.73
N THR A 61 0.57 -18.29 -3.90
CA THR A 61 -0.87 -18.55 -4.03
C THR A 61 -1.67 -17.26 -3.87
N CYS A 62 -1.33 -16.41 -2.90
CA CYS A 62 -2.00 -15.12 -2.68
C CYS A 62 -1.74 -14.14 -3.82
N ILE A 63 -0.53 -14.10 -4.40
CA ILE A 63 -0.20 -13.25 -5.55
C ILE A 63 -1.00 -13.71 -6.78
N ILE A 64 -1.07 -15.02 -7.04
CA ILE A 64 -1.83 -15.58 -8.16
C ILE A 64 -3.32 -15.28 -7.99
N LEU A 65 -3.90 -15.54 -6.81
CA LEU A 65 -5.31 -15.25 -6.53
C LEU A 65 -5.61 -13.75 -6.63
N HIS A 66 -4.72 -12.90 -6.15
CA HIS A 66 -4.87 -11.44 -6.25
C HIS A 66 -4.81 -10.97 -7.69
N ASN A 67 -3.93 -11.55 -8.50
CA ASN A 67 -3.85 -11.26 -9.93
C ASN A 67 -5.09 -11.79 -10.67
N MET A 68 -5.59 -12.97 -10.33
CA MET A 68 -6.82 -13.52 -10.92
C MET A 68 -8.04 -12.66 -10.59
N ILE A 69 -8.18 -12.19 -9.35
CA ILE A 69 -9.28 -11.28 -8.95
C ILE A 69 -9.12 -9.91 -9.64
N ARG A 70 -7.89 -9.39 -9.76
CA ARG A 70 -7.61 -8.12 -10.47
C ARG A 70 -7.83 -8.21 -11.98
N GLU A 71 -7.56 -9.36 -12.58
CA GLU A 71 -7.83 -9.63 -13.99
C GLU A 71 -9.32 -9.81 -14.25
N ASP A 72 -10.05 -10.47 -13.35
CA ASP A 72 -11.52 -10.61 -13.40
C ASP A 72 -12.24 -9.26 -13.24
N GLU A 73 -11.67 -8.34 -12.45
CA GLU A 73 -12.15 -6.96 -12.27
C GLU A 73 -11.73 -6.00 -13.41
N GLY A 74 -11.05 -6.49 -14.46
CA GLY A 74 -10.81 -5.74 -15.70
C GLY A 74 -9.76 -4.63 -15.63
N PHE A 75 -8.98 -4.51 -14.54
CA PHE A 75 -7.86 -3.56 -14.44
C PHE A 75 -6.58 -4.13 -15.10
N SER A 76 -6.71 -4.54 -16.36
CA SER A 76 -5.58 -5.04 -17.16
C SER A 76 -4.92 -3.89 -17.92
N HIS A 77 -3.76 -3.46 -17.45
CA HIS A 77 -2.75 -2.93 -18.37
C HIS A 77 -1.34 -3.17 -17.83
N TYR A 78 -0.92 -4.43 -17.78
CA TYR A 78 0.46 -4.81 -18.12
C TYR A 78 0.42 -6.24 -18.64
N PRO A 79 0.77 -6.49 -19.92
CA PRO A 79 0.90 -7.86 -20.41
C PRO A 79 2.07 -8.51 -19.68
N PHE A 80 1.77 -9.54 -18.88
CA PHE A 80 2.78 -10.43 -18.33
C PHE A 80 3.39 -11.23 -19.49
N ASP A 81 4.64 -10.95 -19.83
CA ASP A 81 5.42 -11.75 -20.78
C ASP A 81 5.99 -12.97 -20.04
N PRO A 82 5.55 -14.21 -20.33
CA PRO A 82 6.09 -15.42 -19.70
C PRO A 82 7.58 -15.66 -19.99
N THR A 83 8.15 -14.90 -20.94
CA THR A 83 9.55 -14.95 -21.37
C THR A 83 10.42 -13.89 -20.68
N GLU A 84 9.82 -12.94 -19.95
CA GLU A 84 10.59 -12.05 -19.08
C GLU A 84 11.13 -12.88 -17.92
N VAL A 85 12.44 -13.13 -17.98
CA VAL A 85 13.21 -13.66 -16.87
C VAL A 85 12.98 -12.72 -15.68
N LEU A 86 12.13 -13.15 -14.74
CA LEU A 86 12.05 -12.54 -13.41
C LEU A 86 13.50 -12.35 -12.95
N PRO A 87 13.94 -11.13 -12.58
CA PRO A 87 15.31 -10.90 -12.14
C PRO A 87 15.64 -11.98 -11.13
N GLY A 88 16.63 -12.81 -11.51
CA GLY A 88 16.93 -14.07 -10.86
C GLY A 88 17.00 -13.91 -9.36
N GLU A 89 16.58 -14.97 -8.64
CA GLU A 89 16.66 -15.10 -7.18
C GLU A 89 16.74 -13.74 -6.49
N ILE A 90 15.58 -13.13 -6.17
CA ILE A 90 15.59 -12.00 -5.25
C ILE A 90 16.37 -12.49 -4.03
N GLU A 91 17.61 -12.03 -3.90
CA GLU A 91 18.44 -12.29 -2.75
C GLU A 91 17.66 -11.69 -1.59
N THR A 92 16.89 -12.53 -0.91
CA THR A 92 16.12 -12.11 0.28
C THR A 92 17.06 -11.69 1.42
N THR A 93 18.37 -11.86 1.23
CA THR A 93 19.46 -11.30 2.01
C THR A 93 19.66 -9.81 1.68
N ILE A 94 18.68 -8.99 2.04
CA ILE A 94 18.92 -7.55 2.16
C ILE A 94 19.96 -7.36 3.27
N SER A 95 21.12 -6.79 2.93
CA SER A 95 22.17 -6.47 3.92
C SER A 95 21.57 -5.70 5.09
N GLU A 96 22.07 -5.94 6.31
CA GLU A 96 21.61 -5.18 7.48
C GLU A 96 21.78 -3.68 7.28
N GLU A 97 22.80 -3.26 6.52
CA GLU A 97 23.04 -1.88 6.12
C GLU A 97 21.96 -1.35 5.18
N ASP A 98 21.53 -2.13 4.18
CA ASP A 98 20.46 -1.73 3.27
C ASP A 98 19.10 -1.71 3.98
N ARG A 99 18.87 -2.63 4.92
CA ARG A 99 17.69 -2.59 5.80
C ARG A 99 17.72 -1.34 6.67
N ALA A 100 18.86 -1.01 7.29
CA ALA A 100 19.02 0.19 8.11
C ALA A 100 18.85 1.47 7.28
N ARG A 101 19.44 1.50 6.08
CA ARG A 101 19.28 2.58 5.09
C ARG A 101 17.81 2.74 4.73
N ASN A 102 17.11 1.67 4.35
CA ASN A 102 15.69 1.71 4.01
C ASN A 102 14.83 2.19 5.17
N VAL A 103 15.10 1.72 6.39
CA VAL A 103 14.42 2.20 7.61
C VAL A 103 14.68 3.69 7.81
N ASN A 104 15.89 4.18 7.58
CA ASN A 104 16.23 5.60 7.68
C ASN A 104 15.55 6.43 6.58
N LEU A 105 15.45 5.91 5.35
CA LEU A 105 14.75 6.58 4.25
C LEU A 105 13.24 6.69 4.54
N VAL A 106 12.63 5.65 5.09
CA VAL A 106 11.21 5.63 5.48
C VAL A 106 10.94 6.52 6.70
N LYS A 107 11.90 6.61 7.63
CA LYS A 107 11.80 7.47 8.83
C LYS A 107 12.23 8.92 8.58
N ASN A 108 12.80 9.23 7.42
CA ASN A 108 13.25 10.58 7.10
C ASN A 108 12.06 11.54 7.13
N ARG A 109 12.10 12.46 8.11
CA ARG A 109 11.01 13.40 8.37
C ARG A 109 10.77 14.37 7.21
N GLU A 110 11.82 14.79 6.53
CA GLU A 110 11.73 15.74 5.41
C GLU A 110 11.04 15.08 4.22
N ARG A 111 11.47 13.88 3.85
CA ARG A 111 10.80 13.09 2.78
C ARG A 111 9.36 12.77 3.13
N HIS A 112 9.09 12.44 4.39
CA HIS A 112 7.73 12.22 4.88
C HIS A 112 6.86 13.48 4.77
N ALA A 113 7.41 14.65 5.13
CA ALA A 113 6.71 15.91 5.03
C ALA A 113 6.43 16.32 3.58
N ASN A 114 7.42 16.18 2.69
CA ASN A 114 7.30 16.49 1.27
C ASN A 114 6.25 15.59 0.61
N LEU A 115 6.36 14.27 0.81
CA LEU A 115 5.40 13.31 0.26
C LEU A 115 3.97 13.58 0.77
N ARG A 116 3.82 13.91 2.05
CA ARG A 116 2.50 14.25 2.61
C ARG A 116 1.93 15.53 1.99
N HIS A 117 2.77 16.53 1.72
CA HIS A 117 2.35 17.76 1.04
C HIS A 117 1.95 17.48 -0.42
N ASP A 118 2.77 16.75 -1.16
CA ASP A 118 2.50 16.39 -2.56
C ASP A 118 1.20 15.60 -2.69
N LEU A 119 0.97 14.63 -1.79
CA LEU A 119 -0.26 13.86 -1.76
C LEU A 119 -1.48 14.72 -1.43
N SER A 120 -1.34 15.73 -0.55
CA SER A 120 -2.44 16.66 -0.26
C SER A 120 -2.80 17.51 -1.48
N ILE A 121 -1.82 17.96 -2.26
CA ILE A 121 -2.04 18.72 -3.49
C ILE A 121 -2.67 17.82 -4.56
N HIS A 122 -2.12 16.62 -4.77
CA HIS A 122 -2.65 15.68 -5.76
C HIS A 122 -4.12 15.36 -5.50
N ARG A 123 -4.47 15.12 -4.22
CA ARG A 123 -5.83 14.85 -3.79
C ARG A 123 -6.79 15.98 -4.12
N GLU A 124 -6.38 17.22 -3.89
CA GLU A 124 -7.23 18.38 -4.17
C GLU A 124 -7.47 18.54 -5.68
N ARG A 125 -6.44 18.29 -6.50
CA ARG A 125 -6.56 18.29 -7.96
C ARG A 125 -7.53 17.22 -8.48
N GLU A 126 -7.56 16.02 -7.86
CA GLU A 126 -8.56 15.00 -8.20
C GLU A 126 -9.98 15.46 -7.83
N ARG A 127 -10.14 16.08 -6.67
CA ARG A 127 -11.44 16.60 -6.22
C ARG A 127 -11.99 17.67 -7.17
N GLU A 128 -11.14 18.55 -7.68
CA GLU A 128 -11.54 19.55 -8.68
C GLU A 128 -11.97 18.89 -10.00
N ARG A 129 -11.25 17.86 -10.45
CA ARG A 129 -11.64 17.07 -11.63
C ARG A 129 -12.98 16.36 -11.46
N GLU A 130 -13.24 15.80 -10.28
CA GLU A 130 -14.50 15.13 -9.96
C GLU A 130 -15.68 16.11 -9.95
N LYS A 131 -15.49 17.32 -9.43
CA LYS A 131 -16.51 18.38 -9.46
C LYS A 131 -16.81 18.84 -10.89
N ASP A 132 -15.78 19.11 -11.69
CA ASP A 132 -15.91 19.50 -13.09
C ASP A 132 -16.61 18.44 -13.93
N SER A 133 -16.45 17.16 -13.58
CA SER A 133 -17.14 16.05 -14.24
C SER A 133 -18.61 15.93 -13.82
N ASN A 134 -18.94 16.25 -12.57
CA ASN A 134 -20.32 16.19 -12.06
C ASN A 134 -21.17 17.40 -12.46
N GLU A 135 -20.57 18.57 -12.70
CA GLU A 135 -21.28 19.75 -13.21
C GLU A 135 -21.52 19.72 -14.73
N LYS A 136 -20.82 18.84 -15.46
CA LYS A 136 -21.00 18.63 -16.90
C LYS A 136 -22.02 17.53 -17.24
N CYS A 137 -22.65 16.91 -16.24
CA CYS A 137 -23.76 15.96 -16.39
C CYS A 137 -25.10 16.65 -16.10
#